data_AF-A0A502C658-F1
#
_entry.id   AF-A0A502C658-F1
#
_cell.length_a   1.000
_cell.length_b   1.000
_cell.length_c   1.000
_cell.angle_alpha   90.00
_cell.angle_beta   90.00
_cell.angle_gamma   90.00
#
_symmetry.space_group_name_H-M   'P 1'
#
loop_
_entity.id
_entity.type
_entity.pdbx_description
1 polymer ?
#
loop_
_entity_poly.entity_id
_entity_poly.type
_entity_poly.pdbx_seq_one_letter_code
_entity_poly.pdbx_strand_id
1 'polypeptide(L)'
;MKNKIEDLRNHLFAALESLADKEEPMEIARAKAISDVAQTIINSAKVEVDYIKQMGGRPVSGFIPDESSAGTPPLRAIGSKP
;
A
#
# COMPACT_ATOMS: atom_id res chain seq x y z
N MET A 1 -2.49 -10.79 9.13
CA MET A 1 -1.33 -9.89 8.91
C MET A 1 -1.82 -8.68 8.13
N LYS A 2 -1.30 -7.49 8.44
CA LYS A 2 -1.64 -6.23 7.78
C LYS A 2 -0.56 -5.92 6.72
N ASN A 3 -0.92 -5.92 5.45
CA ASN A 3 0.04 -5.88 4.33
C ASN A 3 -0.31 -4.86 3.24
N LYS A 4 -1.24 -3.94 3.51
CA LYS A 4 -1.59 -2.86 2.58
C LYS A 4 -0.71 -1.63 2.78
N ILE A 5 -0.62 -0.75 1.78
CA ILE A 5 0.15 0.50 1.87
C ILE A 5 -0.36 1.44 2.98
N GLU A 6 -1.67 1.43 3.25
CA GLU A 6 -2.28 2.22 4.33
C GLU A 6 -1.78 1.76 5.70
N ASP A 7 -1.65 0.45 5.90
CA ASP A 7 -1.14 -0.11 7.15
C ASP A 7 0.32 0.29 7.39
N LEU A 8 1.14 0.24 6.33
CA LEU A 8 2.53 0.70 6.41
C LEU A 8 2.61 2.17 6.81
N ARG A 9 1.80 3.04 6.19
CA ARG A 9 1.75 4.47 6.52
C ARG A 9 1.35 4.69 7.97
N ASN A 10 0.33 3.99 8.45
CA ASN A 10 -0.11 4.08 9.85
C ASN A 10 1.00 3.68 10.82
N HIS A 11 1.74 2.60 10.54
CA HIS A 11 2.86 2.18 11.38
C HIS A 11 4.01 3.19 11.38
N LEU A 12 4.30 3.82 10.24
CA LEU A 12 5.30 4.88 10.16
C LEU A 12 4.90 6.13 10.94
N PHE A 13 3.63 6.55 10.86
CA PHE A 13 3.14 7.67 11.65
C PHE A 13 3.17 7.38 13.15
N ALA A 14 2.78 6.19 13.58
CA ALA A 14 2.91 5.79 14.98
C ALA A 14 4.37 5.85 15.46
N ALA A 15 5.32 5.42 14.64
CA ALA A 15 6.75 5.53 14.97
C ALA A 15 7.21 7.00 15.06
N LEU A 16 6.70 7.90 14.20
CA LEU A 16 6.97 9.33 14.27
C LEU A 16 6.38 9.97 15.54
N GLU A 17 5.17 9.60 15.92
CA GLU A 17 4.54 10.07 17.16
C GLU A 17 5.32 9.61 18.39
N SER A 18 5.70 8.33 18.45
CA SER A 18 6.52 7.81 19.54
C SER A 18 7.93 8.41 19.58
N LEU A 19 8.48 8.87 18.45
CA LEU A 19 9.74 9.63 18.45
C LEU A 19 9.58 11.04 19.01
N ALA A 20 8.39 11.64 18.85
CA ALA A 20 8.08 12.99 19.33
C ALA A 20 7.63 13.00 20.79
N ASP A 21 7.29 11.84 21.37
CA ASP A 21 6.95 11.67 22.77
C ASP A 21 8.14 12.04 23.66
N LYS A 22 7.92 12.97 24.60
CA LYS A 22 8.96 13.45 25.53
C LYS A 22 8.99 12.66 26.83
N GLU A 23 7.91 11.97 27.16
CA GLU A 23 7.76 11.19 28.39
C GLU A 23 8.21 9.75 28.17
N GLU A 24 7.82 9.16 27.03
CA GLU A 24 8.21 7.79 26.65
C GLU A 24 8.68 7.72 25.17
N PRO A 25 9.85 8.32 24.85
CA PRO A 25 10.37 8.32 23.50
C PRO A 25 10.76 6.91 23.03
N MET A 26 10.46 6.61 21.77
CA MET A 26 11.03 5.44 21.10
C MET A 26 12.56 5.55 21.00
N GLU A 27 13.24 4.41 21.18
CA GLU A 27 14.68 4.32 20.97
C GLU A 27 15.04 4.60 19.49
N ILE A 28 16.06 5.44 19.27
CA ILE A 28 16.40 5.99 17.94
C ILE A 28 16.83 4.89 16.97
N ALA A 29 17.62 3.90 17.41
CA ALA A 29 18.07 2.81 16.55
C ALA A 29 16.89 1.94 16.08
N ARG A 30 15.89 1.70 16.94
CA ARG A 30 14.64 1.06 16.56
C ARG A 30 13.88 1.88 15.53
N ALA A 31 13.73 3.18 15.74
CA ALA A 31 13.03 4.03 14.78
C ALA A 31 13.75 4.08 13.42
N LYS A 32 15.08 4.09 13.43
CA LYS A 32 15.89 3.97 12.23
C LYS A 32 15.66 2.64 11.50
N ALA A 33 15.66 1.52 12.23
CA ALA A 33 15.39 0.21 11.64
C ALA A 33 14.00 0.13 10.98
N ILE A 34 12.97 0.72 11.62
CA ILE A 34 11.62 0.83 11.04
C ILE A 34 11.66 1.64 9.74
N SER A 35 12.34 2.80 9.75
CA SER A 35 12.47 3.66 8.57
C SER A 35 13.16 2.96 7.40
N ASP A 36 14.24 2.23 7.67
CA ASP A 36 15.02 1.51 6.66
C ASP A 36 14.20 0.36 6.01
N VAL A 37 13.43 -0.39 6.81
CA VAL A 37 12.52 -1.43 6.30
C VAL A 37 11.39 -0.82 5.48
N ALA A 38 10.78 0.27 5.97
CA ALA A 38 9.72 0.97 5.26
C ALA A 38 10.17 1.52 3.90
N GLN A 39 11.40 2.04 3.82
CA GLN A 39 11.97 2.52 2.57
C GLN A 39 12.06 1.40 1.53
N THR A 40 12.41 0.18 1.96
CA THR A 40 12.47 -1.01 1.10
C THR A 40 11.08 -1.37 0.55
N ILE A 41 10.05 -1.31 1.40
CA ILE A 41 8.66 -1.58 0.98
C ILE A 41 8.15 -0.49 0.01
N ILE A 42 8.44 0.78 0.28
CA ILE A 42 8.09 1.90 -0.62
C ILE A 42 8.75 1.72 -1.99
N ASN A 43 9.99 1.23 -2.03
CA ASN A 43 10.67 0.96 -3.30
C ASN A 43 9.99 -0.17 -4.09
N SER A 44 9.54 -1.24 -3.42
CA SER A 44 8.72 -2.29 -4.05
C SER A 44 7.42 -1.71 -4.64
N ALA A 45 6.73 -0.87 -3.87
CA ALA A 45 5.50 -0.21 -4.31
C ALA A 45 5.69 0.65 -5.56
N LYS A 46 6.81 1.39 -5.64
CA LYS A 46 7.15 2.22 -6.81
C LYS A 46 7.32 1.36 -8.07
N VAL A 47 8.00 0.22 -7.95
CA VAL A 47 8.17 -0.74 -9.07
C VAL A 47 6.81 -1.25 -9.56
N GLU A 48 5.88 -1.54 -8.64
CA GLU A 48 4.53 -1.94 -9.02
C GLU A 48 3.74 -0.82 -9.70
N VAL A 49 3.83 0.42 -9.22
CA VAL A 49 3.24 1.59 -9.89
C VAL A 49 3.80 1.77 -11.30
N ASP A 50 5.12 1.61 -11.46
CA ASP A 50 5.76 1.74 -12.76
C ASP A 50 5.32 0.62 -13.71
N TYR A 51 5.18 -0.61 -13.22
CA TYR A 51 4.58 -1.70 -13.96
C TYR A 51 3.14 -1.37 -14.40
N ILE A 52 2.29 -0.87 -13.49
CA ILE A 52 0.90 -0.50 -13.79
C ILE A 52 0.85 0.55 -14.90
N LYS A 53 1.71 1.58 -14.83
CA LYS A 53 1.80 2.63 -15.87
C LYS A 53 2.20 2.05 -17.23
N GLN A 54 3.16 1.12 -17.25
CA GLN A 54 3.62 0.49 -18.49
C GLN A 54 2.56 -0.44 -19.10
N MET A 55 1.73 -1.07 -18.28
CA MET A 55 0.75 -2.08 -18.70
C MET A 55 -0.67 -1.52 -18.94
N GLY A 56 -0.80 -0.19 -19.06
CA GLY A 56 -2.06 0.48 -19.40
C GLY A 56 -3.03 0.63 -18.22
N GLY A 57 -2.52 0.76 -17.00
CA GLY A 57 -3.31 1.17 -15.84
C GLY A 57 -4.05 0.03 -15.12
N ARG A 58 -3.77 -1.25 -15.44
CA ARG A 58 -4.38 -2.40 -14.75
C ARG A 58 -3.60 -2.75 -13.48
N PRO A 59 -4.22 -2.67 -12.29
CA PRO A 59 -3.58 -3.06 -11.04
C PRO A 59 -3.41 -4.58 -11.00
N VAL A 60 -2.22 -5.04 -10.61
CA VAL A 60 -1.84 -6.46 -10.64
C VAL A 60 -1.39 -7.01 -9.29
N SER A 61 -1.26 -6.15 -8.27
CA SER A 61 -0.73 -6.52 -6.97
C SER A 61 -1.74 -6.31 -5.84
N GLY A 62 -1.57 -7.06 -4.75
CA GLY A 62 -2.34 -6.85 -3.52
C GLY A 62 -1.86 -5.67 -2.67
N PHE A 63 -0.81 -4.96 -3.10
CA PHE A 63 -0.20 -3.88 -2.32
C PHE A 63 -0.86 -2.52 -2.59
N ILE A 64 -1.22 -2.24 -3.85
CA ILE A 64 -2.07 -1.10 -4.24
C ILE A 64 -3.36 -1.65 -4.85
N PRO A 65 -4.42 -1.79 -4.05
CA PRO A 65 -5.69 -2.32 -4.54
C PRO A 65 -6.41 -1.31 -5.45
N ASP A 66 -7.13 -1.84 -6.45
CA ASP A 66 -8.16 -1.09 -7.17
C ASP A 66 -9.50 -1.26 -6.47
N GLU A 67 -9.86 -0.30 -5.62
CA GLU A 67 -11.17 -0.28 -4.92
C GLU A 67 -12.34 -0.23 -5.93
N SER A 68 -12.10 0.15 -7.19
CA SER A 68 -13.10 0.20 -8.27
C SER A 68 -13.38 -1.18 -8.89
N SER A 69 -12.42 -2.11 -8.83
CA SER A 69 -12.54 -3.46 -9.41
C SER A 69 -13.31 -4.44 -8.54
N ALA A 70 -13.48 -4.14 -7.25
CA ALA A 70 -14.13 -5.02 -6.28
C ALA A 70 -15.68 -5.08 -6.42
N GLY A 71 -16.27 -4.28 -7.31
CA GLY A 71 -17.72 -4.08 -7.36
C GLY A 71 -18.37 -4.02 -8.73
N THR A 72 -17.66 -4.24 -9.84
CA THR A 72 -18.31 -4.22 -11.16
C THR A 72 -19.00 -5.56 -11.41
N PRO A 73 -20.35 -5.65 -11.44
CA PRO A 73 -21.03 -6.86 -11.83
C PRO A 73 -20.60 -7.21 -13.26
N PRO A 74 -20.45 -8.50 -13.63
CA PRO A 74 -20.11 -8.85 -14.99
C PRO A 74 -21.14 -8.22 -15.93
N LEU A 75 -20.65 -7.46 -16.92
CA LEU A 75 -21.50 -6.84 -17.93
C LEU A 75 -22.35 -7.94 -18.57
N ARG A 76 -23.65 -7.93 -18.28
CA ARG A 76 -24.59 -8.91 -18.82
C ARG A 76 -24.69 -8.63 -20.33
N ALA A 77 -24.24 -9.56 -21.15
CA ALA A 77 -24.32 -9.45 -22.61
C ALA A 77 -25.77 -9.22 -23.03
N ILE A 78 -26.09 -7.99 -23.45
CA ILE A 78 -27.36 -7.64 -24.06
C ILE A 78 -27.35 -8.14 -25.51
N GLY A 79 -27.67 -9.42 -25.71
CA GLY A 79 -27.78 -9.95 -27.06
C GLY A 79 -27.63 -11.45 -27.19
N SER A 80 -28.58 -12.19 -26.63
CA SER A 80 -28.85 -13.55 -27.12
C SER A 80 -30.35 -13.79 -27.03
N LYS A 81 -31.08 -13.30 -28.03
CA LYS A 81 -32.41 -13.79 -28.34
C LYS A 81 -32.40 -14.28 -29.80
N PRO A 82 -32.88 -15.51 -30.07
CA PRO A 82 -33.18 -15.93 -31.44
C PRO A 82 -34.38 -15.18 -32.01
#